data_AF-A0A7R9P039-F1
#
_entry.id   AF-A0A7R9P039-F1
#
_cell.length_a   1.000
_cell.length_b   1.000
_cell.length_c   1.000
_cell.angle_alpha   90.00
_cell.angle_beta   90.00
_cell.angle_gamma   90.00
#
_symmetry.space_group_name_H-M   'P 1'
#
loop_
_entity.id
_entity.type
_entity.pdbx_description
1 polymer ?
#
loop_
_entity_poly.entity_id
_entity_poly.type
_entity_poly.pdbx_seq_one_letter_code
_entity_poly.pdbx_strand_id
1 'polypeptide(L)'
;MKKEIEQFSPDRELSERGSVGTSARYLSLYTSCLVLVVVMLAVLGEITESPHLTLQQVSVVFRHGDRNILSVYPFDPYHDNMTVWTEGIGQLTNRGKLQMWELGRYLRQRYGRLVPELYSPEDTLMTSSDVDRCLMSAQLVLAGLYPARGSQVWNPSLDWQPIPVHSTNPGQDKLIRMDAPCPAYSKEYELANNSSVIQNFTQEHADVFRIINEQGWPATRIDQINGVYDSFKIEESRGLILPDWATSIYPDKLREVLETYEAMRIHTPFMQKLISGQYG
;
A
#
# COMPACT_ATOMS: atom_id res chain seq x y z
N MET A 1 66.46 -43.81 49.34
CA MET A 1 67.12 -42.67 50.04
C MET A 1 66.13 -42.22 51.12
N LYS A 2 66.31 -42.64 52.39
CA LYS A 2 66.84 -41.82 53.52
C LYS A 2 65.98 -40.56 53.74
N LYS A 3 65.41 -40.19 54.90
CA LYS A 3 65.48 -40.53 56.34
C LYS A 3 64.24 -39.81 56.96
N GLU A 4 63.45 -40.38 57.87
CA GLU A 4 63.61 -40.38 59.34
C GLU A 4 63.68 -38.99 60.05
N ILE A 5 62.71 -38.81 60.97
CA ILE A 5 62.83 -38.24 62.35
C ILE A 5 62.78 -36.69 62.45
N GLU A 6 62.02 -36.00 63.34
CA GLU A 6 61.81 -36.17 64.79
C GLU A 6 60.60 -35.34 65.33
N GLN A 7 60.18 -35.67 66.56
CA GLN A 7 59.15 -35.01 67.40
C GLN A 7 59.49 -33.57 67.79
N PHE A 8 58.48 -32.74 68.07
CA PHE A 8 58.41 -31.95 69.31
C PHE A 8 57.00 -31.37 69.54
N SER A 9 56.43 -31.67 70.71
CA SER A 9 55.35 -30.88 71.34
C SER A 9 56.01 -29.99 72.40
N PRO A 10 55.51 -28.77 72.64
CA PRO A 10 54.86 -28.57 73.94
C PRO A 10 53.66 -27.60 73.92
N ASP A 11 52.78 -27.81 74.89
CA ASP A 11 51.68 -26.93 75.31
C ASP A 11 52.14 -25.51 75.69
N ARG A 12 51.32 -24.49 75.38
CA ARG A 12 50.60 -23.63 76.37
C ARG A 12 50.20 -22.25 75.79
N GLU A 13 48.89 -22.02 75.83
CA GLU A 13 48.16 -20.84 76.32
C GLU A 13 48.40 -19.39 75.81
N LEU A 14 47.25 -18.79 75.48
CA LEU A 14 46.82 -17.38 75.67
C LEU A 14 47.29 -16.30 74.68
N SER A 15 46.35 -15.80 73.87
CA SER A 15 45.82 -14.42 73.99
C SER A 15 44.98 -14.01 72.77
N GLU A 16 43.74 -13.60 73.05
CA GLU A 16 42.80 -12.95 72.13
C GLU A 16 43.34 -11.65 71.51
N ARG A 17 42.90 -11.32 70.27
CA ARG A 17 42.18 -10.08 69.90
C ARG A 17 42.05 -9.89 68.37
N GLY A 18 40.81 -9.79 67.88
CA GLY A 18 40.43 -8.83 66.82
C GLY A 18 40.11 -9.34 65.40
N SER A 19 38.92 -9.90 65.17
CA SER A 19 38.35 -10.08 63.80
C SER A 19 36.82 -9.85 63.71
N VAL A 20 36.19 -9.27 64.74
CA VAL A 20 34.73 -9.09 64.76
C VAL A 20 34.26 -7.93 63.85
N GLY A 21 35.16 -6.99 63.51
CA GLY A 21 34.82 -5.83 62.67
C GLY A 21 34.79 -6.10 61.16
N THR A 22 35.44 -7.15 60.67
CA THR A 22 35.54 -7.47 59.24
C THR A 22 34.31 -8.20 58.73
N SER A 23 33.81 -9.21 59.46
CA SER A 23 32.64 -10.01 59.05
C SER A 23 31.34 -9.20 58.95
N ALA A 24 31.10 -8.27 59.88
CA ALA A 24 29.93 -7.38 59.84
C ALA A 24 29.98 -6.41 58.65
N ARG A 25 31.18 -5.96 58.25
CA ARG A 25 31.38 -5.12 57.06
C ARG A 25 31.11 -5.89 55.77
N TYR A 26 31.54 -7.15 55.67
CA TYR A 26 31.22 -8.00 54.53
C TYR A 26 29.72 -8.23 54.42
N LEU A 27 29.04 -8.57 55.51
CA LEU A 27 27.59 -8.81 55.51
C LEU A 27 26.79 -7.55 55.10
N SER A 28 27.19 -6.38 55.59
CA SER A 28 26.61 -5.08 55.19
C SER A 28 26.89 -4.73 53.73
N LEU A 29 28.06 -5.08 53.20
CA LEU A 29 28.39 -4.88 51.78
C LEU A 29 27.55 -5.81 50.89
N TYR A 30 27.38 -7.08 51.28
CA TYR A 30 26.58 -8.06 50.56
C TYR A 30 25.10 -7.67 50.52
N THR A 31 24.52 -7.24 51.65
CA THR A 31 23.12 -6.78 51.68
C THR A 31 22.93 -5.50 50.88
N SER A 32 23.87 -4.57 50.94
CA SER A 32 23.83 -3.34 50.13
C SER A 32 23.94 -3.62 48.63
N CYS A 33 24.83 -4.54 48.22
CA CYS A 33 24.93 -4.98 46.83
C CYS A 33 23.68 -5.70 46.35
N LEU A 34 23.07 -6.56 47.18
CA LEU A 34 21.83 -7.25 46.84
C LEU A 34 20.67 -6.26 46.64
N VAL A 35 20.54 -5.28 47.53
CA VAL A 35 19.53 -4.22 47.40
C VAL A 35 19.77 -3.38 46.13
N LEU A 36 21.02 -3.00 45.85
CA LEU A 36 21.37 -2.30 44.62
C LEU A 36 21.06 -3.10 43.35
N VAL A 37 21.31 -4.42 43.35
CA VAL A 37 20.97 -5.30 42.22
C VAL A 37 19.45 -5.41 42.04
N VAL A 38 18.68 -5.56 43.12
CA VAL A 38 17.21 -5.60 43.06
C VAL A 38 16.63 -4.27 42.57
N VAL A 39 17.16 -3.14 43.05
CA VAL A 39 16.75 -1.80 42.59
C VAL A 39 17.13 -1.59 41.12
N MET A 40 18.33 -2.00 40.69
CA MET A 40 18.74 -1.94 39.29
C MET A 40 17.85 -2.80 38.39
N LEU A 41 17.47 -4.01 38.83
CA LEU A 41 16.55 -4.88 38.08
C LEU A 41 15.12 -4.29 38.01
N ALA A 42 14.64 -3.66 39.07
CA ALA A 42 13.33 -2.99 39.08
C ALA A 42 13.33 -1.76 38.16
N VAL A 43 14.38 -0.93 38.22
CA VAL A 43 14.55 0.25 37.36
C VAL A 43 14.75 -0.17 35.90
N LEU A 44 15.49 -1.26 35.61
CA LEU A 44 15.60 -1.82 34.27
C LEU A 44 14.26 -2.39 33.76
N GLY A 45 13.43 -2.95 34.64
CA GLY A 45 12.08 -3.40 34.32
C GLY A 45 11.19 -2.24 33.85
N GLU A 46 11.24 -1.10 34.55
CA GLU A 46 10.50 0.12 34.20
C GLU A 46 11.03 0.81 32.93
N ILE A 47 12.33 0.68 32.61
CA ILE A 47 12.94 1.30 31.41
C ILE A 47 12.60 0.55 30.11
N THR A 48 11.96 -0.62 30.17
CA THR A 48 11.65 -1.43 28.97
C THR A 48 10.22 -1.32 28.43
N GLU A 49 9.30 -0.63 29.11
CA GLU A 49 8.01 -0.27 28.50
C GLU A 49 8.19 0.96 27.60
N SER A 50 8.68 0.71 26.38
CA SER A 50 8.31 1.59 25.27
C SER A 50 6.78 1.65 25.25
N PRO A 51 6.14 2.83 25.17
CA PRO A 51 4.69 2.91 25.12
C PRO A 51 4.20 1.97 24.03
N HIS A 52 3.41 0.96 24.41
CA HIS A 52 2.87 -0.01 23.46
C HIS A 52 1.96 0.75 22.49
N LEU A 53 2.52 1.15 21.35
CA LEU A 53 1.75 1.77 20.28
C LEU A 53 0.79 0.70 19.74
N THR A 54 -0.51 0.97 19.90
CA THR A 54 -1.57 0.11 19.39
C THR A 54 -2.15 0.72 18.12
N LEU A 55 -2.33 -0.10 17.09
CA LEU A 55 -3.00 0.33 15.87
C LEU A 55 -4.49 0.56 16.20
N GLN A 56 -4.97 1.79 16.00
CA GLN A 56 -6.35 2.18 16.30
C GLN A 56 -7.22 2.26 15.05
N GLN A 57 -6.64 2.57 13.89
CA GLN A 57 -7.36 2.76 12.64
C GLN A 57 -6.45 2.45 11.45
N VAL A 58 -7.05 1.93 10.37
CA VAL A 58 -6.39 1.80 9.07
C VAL A 58 -7.30 2.34 7.97
N SER A 59 -6.74 3.19 7.11
CA SER A 59 -7.37 3.63 5.87
C SER A 59 -6.61 3.03 4.71
N VAL A 60 -7.29 2.29 3.84
CA VAL A 60 -6.67 1.63 2.68
C VAL A 60 -7.27 2.21 1.40
N VAL A 61 -6.42 2.82 0.58
CA VAL A 61 -6.77 3.25 -0.78
C VAL A 61 -6.09 2.28 -1.74
N PHE A 62 -6.88 1.67 -2.63
CA PHE A 62 -6.38 0.71 -3.60
C PHE A 62 -6.97 0.97 -4.99
N ARG A 63 -6.18 0.66 -6.02
CA ARG A 63 -6.67 0.63 -7.40
C ARG A 63 -7.49 -0.65 -7.62
N HIS A 64 -8.46 -0.57 -8.53
CA HIS A 64 -9.16 -1.75 -9.05
C HIS A 64 -8.15 -2.82 -9.57
N GLY A 65 -8.61 -4.06 -9.67
CA GLY A 65 -7.81 -5.15 -10.23
C GLY A 65 -7.61 -5.03 -11.74
N ASP A 66 -6.88 -5.98 -12.32
CA ASP A 66 -6.68 -6.07 -13.76
C ASP A 66 -7.99 -5.97 -14.59
N ARG A 67 -7.93 -5.25 -15.72
CA ARG A 67 -9.09 -4.96 -16.57
C ARG A 67 -8.76 -5.09 -18.05
N ASN A 68 -9.81 -5.13 -18.88
CA ASN A 68 -9.71 -4.92 -20.32
C ASN A 68 -9.33 -3.45 -20.63
N ILE A 69 -8.88 -3.21 -21.87
CA ILE A 69 -8.54 -1.88 -22.38
C ILE A 69 -9.72 -0.91 -22.22
N LEU A 70 -9.45 0.38 -22.00
CA LEU A 70 -10.49 1.42 -21.93
C LEU A 70 -10.68 2.17 -23.24
N SER A 71 -9.59 2.33 -23.96
CA SER A 71 -9.48 3.17 -25.12
C SER A 71 -9.07 2.31 -26.29
N VAL A 72 -9.61 2.64 -27.44
CA VAL A 72 -9.38 1.91 -28.66
C VAL A 72 -9.12 2.94 -29.73
N TYR A 73 -7.95 2.85 -30.36
CA TYR A 73 -7.67 3.66 -31.53
C TYR A 73 -8.23 2.94 -32.77
N PRO A 74 -8.71 3.68 -33.80
CA PRO A 74 -9.44 3.07 -34.90
C PRO A 74 -8.70 1.94 -35.63
N PHE A 75 -7.36 1.96 -35.65
CA PHE A 75 -6.54 0.94 -36.31
C PHE A 75 -5.95 -0.10 -35.36
N ASP A 76 -6.46 -0.19 -34.13
CA ASP A 76 -6.08 -1.26 -33.20
C ASP A 76 -6.57 -2.62 -33.73
N PRO A 77 -5.67 -3.60 -33.97
CA PRO A 77 -6.06 -4.90 -34.48
C PRO A 77 -7.01 -5.67 -33.54
N TYR A 78 -7.08 -5.29 -32.26
CA TYR A 78 -7.93 -5.92 -31.26
C TYR A 78 -9.16 -5.08 -30.90
N HIS A 79 -9.37 -3.91 -31.52
CA HIS A 79 -10.44 -2.95 -31.21
C HIS A 79 -11.79 -3.61 -30.87
N ASP A 80 -12.31 -4.42 -31.81
CA ASP A 80 -13.64 -5.05 -31.72
C ASP A 80 -13.58 -6.53 -31.35
N ASN A 81 -12.43 -7.02 -30.90
CA ASN A 81 -12.23 -8.45 -30.67
C ASN A 81 -12.79 -8.89 -29.32
N MET A 82 -14.10 -9.18 -29.29
CA MET A 82 -14.77 -9.67 -28.07
C MET A 82 -14.33 -11.06 -27.62
N THR A 83 -13.59 -11.81 -28.46
CA THR A 83 -12.95 -13.06 -28.03
C THR A 83 -11.69 -12.80 -27.19
N VAL A 84 -11.06 -11.64 -27.34
CA VAL A 84 -9.95 -11.16 -26.52
C VAL A 84 -10.46 -10.39 -25.29
N TRP A 85 -11.51 -9.58 -25.48
CA TRP A 85 -12.13 -8.76 -24.43
C TRP A 85 -13.41 -9.41 -23.90
N THR A 86 -13.31 -10.64 -23.40
CA THR A 86 -14.46 -11.48 -23.02
C THR A 86 -15.41 -10.83 -22.01
N GLU A 87 -14.89 -10.04 -21.08
CA GLU A 87 -15.67 -9.30 -20.08
C GLU A 87 -16.20 -7.96 -20.61
N GLY A 88 -15.79 -7.54 -21.81
CA GLY A 88 -16.11 -6.24 -22.41
C GLY A 88 -15.07 -5.15 -22.14
N ILE A 89 -15.10 -4.07 -22.92
CA ILE A 89 -14.15 -2.95 -22.81
C ILE A 89 -14.26 -2.28 -21.43
N GLY A 90 -13.12 -2.02 -20.80
CA GLY A 90 -13.01 -1.36 -19.50
C GLY A 90 -13.42 -2.19 -18.29
N GLN A 91 -13.80 -3.46 -18.49
CA GLN A 91 -14.33 -4.35 -17.47
C GLN A 91 -13.26 -5.16 -16.75
N LEU A 92 -13.55 -5.54 -15.50
CA LEU A 92 -12.64 -6.29 -14.63
C LEU A 92 -12.50 -7.74 -15.11
N THR A 93 -11.26 -8.20 -15.31
CA THR A 93 -10.98 -9.57 -15.78
C THR A 93 -11.07 -10.58 -14.64
N ASN A 94 -11.13 -11.87 -14.96
CA ASN A 94 -10.96 -12.92 -13.94
C ASN A 94 -9.61 -12.84 -13.20
N ARG A 95 -8.52 -12.41 -13.86
CA ARG A 95 -7.24 -12.13 -13.20
C ARG A 95 -7.41 -11.00 -12.18
N GLY A 96 -8.07 -9.92 -12.56
CA GLY A 96 -8.37 -8.80 -11.68
C GLY A 96 -9.25 -9.20 -10.50
N LYS A 97 -10.23 -10.08 -10.72
CA LYS A 97 -11.08 -10.58 -9.65
C LYS A 97 -10.27 -11.30 -8.57
N LEU A 98 -9.37 -12.19 -8.99
CA LEU A 98 -8.50 -12.94 -8.08
C LEU A 98 -7.57 -11.99 -7.30
N GLN A 99 -6.93 -11.04 -7.98
CA GLN A 99 -6.05 -10.04 -7.34
C GLN A 99 -6.75 -9.29 -6.20
N MET A 100 -7.99 -8.86 -6.40
CA MET A 100 -8.72 -8.10 -5.39
C MET A 100 -9.19 -8.97 -4.23
N TRP A 101 -9.58 -10.21 -4.50
CA TRP A 101 -9.87 -11.18 -3.44
C TRP A 101 -8.63 -11.50 -2.60
N GLU A 102 -7.48 -11.69 -3.23
CA GLU A 102 -6.19 -11.91 -2.56
C GLU A 102 -5.78 -10.71 -1.72
N LEU A 103 -6.01 -9.48 -2.22
CA LEU A 103 -5.80 -8.26 -1.42
C LEU A 103 -6.65 -8.28 -0.16
N GLY A 104 -7.95 -8.63 -0.25
CA GLY A 104 -8.83 -8.78 0.90
C GLY A 104 -8.29 -9.78 1.93
N ARG A 105 -7.82 -10.94 1.47
CA ARG A 105 -7.22 -11.97 2.34
C ARG A 105 -5.94 -11.48 3.01
N TYR A 106 -5.10 -10.77 2.27
CA TYR A 106 -3.89 -10.17 2.83
C TYR A 106 -4.23 -9.14 3.92
N LEU A 107 -5.23 -8.29 3.70
CA LEU A 107 -5.69 -7.33 4.69
C LEU A 107 -6.24 -8.02 5.94
N ARG A 108 -7.01 -9.11 5.80
CA ARG A 108 -7.44 -9.94 6.94
C ARG A 108 -6.26 -10.49 7.73
N GLN A 109 -5.27 -11.06 7.05
CA GLN A 109 -4.07 -11.61 7.69
C GLN A 109 -3.27 -10.52 8.42
N ARG A 110 -3.11 -9.36 7.80
CA ARG A 110 -2.31 -8.25 8.33
C ARG A 110 -2.99 -7.52 9.48
N TYR A 111 -4.30 -7.31 9.38
CA TYR A 111 -5.07 -6.45 10.29
C TYR A 111 -6.10 -7.20 11.13
N GLY A 112 -6.12 -8.53 11.14
CA GLY A 112 -7.11 -9.31 11.90
C GLY A 112 -7.12 -9.12 13.42
N ARG A 113 -6.11 -8.44 13.99
CA ARG A 113 -6.13 -7.97 15.39
C ARG A 113 -6.95 -6.69 15.59
N LEU A 114 -7.00 -5.82 14.59
CA LEU A 114 -7.80 -4.59 14.57
C LEU A 114 -9.20 -4.86 14.03
N VAL A 115 -9.30 -5.65 12.97
CA VAL A 115 -10.52 -5.92 12.22
C VAL A 115 -11.17 -7.20 12.77
N PRO A 116 -12.37 -7.14 13.39
CA PRO A 116 -13.03 -8.32 13.94
C PRO A 116 -13.34 -9.39 12.88
N GLU A 117 -13.46 -10.65 13.30
CA GLU A 117 -13.78 -11.76 12.39
C GLU A 117 -15.14 -11.59 11.72
N LEU A 118 -16.14 -11.19 12.51
CA LEU A 118 -17.48 -10.88 12.02
C LEU A 118 -17.56 -9.44 11.51
N TYR A 119 -18.25 -9.24 10.40
CA TYR A 119 -18.48 -7.90 9.86
C TYR A 119 -19.42 -7.10 10.77
N SER A 120 -19.12 -5.82 10.97
CA SER A 120 -20.02 -4.83 11.56
C SER A 120 -19.95 -3.54 10.74
N PRO A 121 -21.10 -2.88 10.46
CA PRO A 121 -21.10 -1.56 9.83
C PRO A 121 -20.44 -0.47 10.69
N GLU A 122 -20.24 -0.71 11.99
CA GLU A 122 -19.54 0.21 12.90
C GLU A 122 -18.01 0.14 12.76
N ASP A 123 -17.48 -1.01 12.31
CA ASP A 123 -16.03 -1.27 12.27
C ASP A 123 -15.42 -1.09 10.88
N THR A 124 -16.22 -1.22 9.81
CA THR A 124 -15.70 -1.16 8.43
C THR A 124 -16.66 -0.42 7.49
N LEU A 125 -16.10 0.62 6.86
CA LEU A 125 -16.71 1.35 5.77
C LEU A 125 -15.96 1.05 4.47
N MET A 126 -16.70 0.72 3.42
CA MET A 126 -16.15 0.58 2.07
C MET A 126 -16.80 1.59 1.13
N THR A 127 -15.99 2.46 0.55
CA THR A 127 -16.40 3.42 -0.47
C THR A 127 -15.62 3.15 -1.75
N SER A 128 -16.31 3.16 -2.88
CA SER A 128 -15.73 2.98 -4.20
C SER A 128 -16.21 4.09 -5.14
N SER A 129 -15.45 4.27 -6.22
CA SER A 129 -15.95 5.08 -7.32
C SER A 129 -17.04 4.33 -8.09
N ASP A 130 -18.00 5.07 -8.65
CA ASP A 130 -19.12 4.50 -9.39
C ASP A 130 -18.71 4.07 -10.81
N VAL A 131 -17.89 3.03 -10.86
CA VAL A 131 -17.41 2.38 -12.08
C VAL A 131 -17.39 0.88 -11.82
N ASP A 132 -17.97 0.08 -12.71
CA ASP A 132 -18.17 -1.37 -12.54
C ASP A 132 -16.94 -2.09 -11.99
N ARG A 133 -15.78 -1.93 -12.64
CA ARG A 133 -14.53 -2.57 -12.20
C ARG A 133 -14.09 -2.18 -10.79
N CYS A 134 -14.41 -0.97 -10.33
CA CYS A 134 -14.07 -0.48 -9.00
C CYS A 134 -15.04 -1.04 -7.96
N LEU A 135 -16.34 -1.07 -8.27
CA LEU A 135 -17.38 -1.67 -7.41
C LEU A 135 -17.13 -3.17 -7.23
N MET A 136 -16.91 -3.89 -8.33
CA MET A 136 -16.57 -5.32 -8.32
C MET A 136 -15.30 -5.59 -7.52
N SER A 137 -14.26 -4.76 -7.71
CA SER A 137 -13.01 -4.88 -6.95
C SER A 137 -13.23 -4.70 -5.44
N ALA A 138 -14.01 -3.71 -5.03
CA ALA A 138 -14.34 -3.48 -3.63
C ALA A 138 -15.10 -4.66 -3.01
N GLN A 139 -16.08 -5.21 -3.73
CA GLN A 139 -16.82 -6.41 -3.31
C GLN A 139 -15.90 -7.62 -3.11
N LEU A 140 -14.90 -7.80 -3.97
CA LEU A 140 -13.94 -8.91 -3.87
C LEU A 140 -12.97 -8.73 -2.71
N VAL A 141 -12.49 -7.51 -2.47
CA VAL A 141 -11.70 -7.19 -1.27
C VAL A 141 -12.51 -7.53 -0.02
N LEU A 142 -13.78 -7.14 0.04
CA LEU A 142 -14.68 -7.48 1.15
C LEU A 142 -14.91 -8.98 1.27
N ALA A 143 -15.06 -9.71 0.16
CA ALA A 143 -15.19 -11.17 0.17
C ALA A 143 -13.94 -11.88 0.72
N GLY A 144 -12.74 -11.37 0.42
CA GLY A 144 -11.49 -11.88 0.99
C GLY A 144 -11.26 -11.45 2.45
N LEU A 145 -11.74 -10.26 2.82
CA LEU A 145 -11.61 -9.70 4.16
C LEU A 145 -12.61 -10.31 5.14
N TYR A 146 -13.86 -10.56 4.75
CA TYR A 146 -14.95 -11.03 5.59
C TYR A 146 -15.67 -12.24 4.98
N PRO A 147 -15.01 -13.42 4.94
CA PRO A 147 -15.71 -14.66 4.64
C PRO A 147 -16.85 -14.87 5.67
N ALA A 148 -17.91 -15.58 5.28
CA ALA A 148 -19.07 -15.74 6.16
C ALA A 148 -18.72 -16.69 7.31
N ARG A 149 -18.85 -16.23 8.57
CA ARG A 149 -18.49 -17.01 9.77
C ARG A 149 -19.58 -16.91 10.83
N GLY A 150 -19.71 -17.95 11.65
CA GLY A 150 -20.66 -18.01 12.77
C GLY A 150 -22.09 -17.66 12.34
N SER A 151 -22.68 -16.67 13.02
CA SER A 151 -24.06 -16.20 12.77
C SER A 151 -24.25 -15.49 11.41
N GLN A 152 -23.16 -15.13 10.71
CA GLN A 152 -23.24 -14.47 9.40
C GLN A 152 -23.26 -15.46 8.23
N VAL A 153 -23.21 -16.76 8.49
CA VAL A 153 -23.40 -17.80 7.48
C VAL A 153 -24.89 -17.88 7.11
N TRP A 154 -25.29 -17.12 6.10
CA TRP A 154 -26.66 -17.12 5.58
C TRP A 154 -26.91 -18.24 4.55
N ASN A 155 -25.84 -18.77 3.93
CA ASN A 155 -25.88 -19.86 2.97
C ASN A 155 -24.71 -20.84 3.22
N PRO A 156 -24.96 -22.09 3.66
CA PRO A 156 -23.91 -23.06 3.95
C PRO A 156 -23.05 -23.49 2.76
N SER A 157 -23.52 -23.28 1.53
CA SER A 157 -22.81 -23.66 0.30
C SER A 157 -22.01 -22.51 -0.32
N LEU A 158 -22.01 -21.33 0.32
CA LEU A 158 -21.39 -20.12 -0.22
C LEU A 158 -20.63 -19.37 0.88
N ASP A 159 -19.29 -19.40 0.82
CA ASP A 159 -18.42 -18.67 1.75
C ASP A 159 -18.32 -17.18 1.39
N TRP A 160 -19.47 -16.50 1.38
CA TRP A 160 -19.61 -15.08 1.07
C TRP A 160 -20.80 -14.49 1.81
N GLN A 161 -20.71 -13.21 2.16
CA GLN A 161 -21.82 -12.43 2.71
C GLN A 161 -21.92 -11.07 2.02
N PRO A 162 -23.13 -10.52 1.87
CA PRO A 162 -23.31 -9.19 1.31
C PRO A 162 -22.81 -8.14 2.30
N ILE A 163 -21.84 -7.33 1.86
CA ILE A 163 -21.36 -6.16 2.61
C ILE A 163 -21.55 -4.92 1.74
N PRO A 164 -22.15 -3.83 2.26
CA PRO A 164 -22.39 -2.61 1.50
C PRO A 164 -21.09 -1.99 0.95
N VAL A 165 -21.13 -1.57 -0.31
CA VAL A 165 -20.13 -0.71 -0.94
C VAL A 165 -20.84 0.59 -1.32
N HIS A 166 -20.40 1.70 -0.74
CA HIS A 166 -20.97 3.01 -1.03
C HIS A 166 -20.27 3.63 -2.25
N SER A 167 -21.01 4.33 -3.09
CA SER A 167 -20.44 5.09 -4.20
C SER A 167 -21.12 6.46 -4.31
N THR A 168 -20.41 7.37 -4.97
CA THR A 168 -20.95 8.68 -5.36
C THR A 168 -21.10 8.69 -6.87
N ASN A 169 -22.20 9.25 -7.37
CA ASN A 169 -22.41 9.44 -8.81
C ASN A 169 -21.16 10.07 -9.46
N PRO A 170 -20.71 9.62 -10.65
CA PRO A 170 -19.44 10.05 -11.24
C PRO A 170 -19.32 11.57 -11.29
N GLY A 171 -20.25 12.30 -11.91
CA GLY A 171 -20.21 13.77 -12.01
C GLY A 171 -20.34 14.55 -10.68
N GLN A 172 -20.43 13.86 -9.54
CA GLN A 172 -20.50 14.44 -8.20
C GLN A 172 -19.38 13.93 -7.27
N ASP A 173 -18.54 13.01 -7.74
CA ASP A 173 -17.45 12.45 -6.95
C ASP A 173 -16.36 13.51 -6.75
N LYS A 174 -16.25 13.98 -5.50
CA LYS A 174 -15.26 14.96 -5.04
C LYS A 174 -14.15 14.32 -4.22
N LEU A 175 -14.08 12.99 -4.17
CA LEU A 175 -13.18 12.27 -3.28
C LEU A 175 -12.31 11.27 -4.05
N ILE A 176 -12.89 10.30 -4.78
CA ILE A 176 -12.10 9.20 -5.37
C ILE A 176 -11.64 9.55 -6.78
N ARG A 177 -12.58 9.87 -7.67
CA ARG A 177 -12.28 10.19 -9.07
C ARG A 177 -12.09 11.68 -9.35
N MET A 178 -12.61 12.55 -8.47
CA MET A 178 -12.60 14.01 -8.68
C MET A 178 -13.30 14.46 -9.96
N ASP A 179 -14.32 13.72 -10.37
CA ASP A 179 -15.10 13.96 -11.59
C ASP A 179 -16.07 15.16 -11.41
N ALA A 180 -16.31 15.62 -10.17
CA ALA A 180 -17.13 16.80 -9.91
C ALA A 180 -16.49 18.10 -10.49
N PRO A 181 -17.29 19.01 -11.10
CA PRO A 181 -16.75 20.24 -11.66
C PRO A 181 -15.96 21.08 -10.65
N CYS A 182 -14.73 21.41 -11.00
CA CYS A 182 -13.83 22.25 -10.21
C CYS A 182 -13.22 23.34 -11.09
N PRO A 183 -13.89 24.50 -11.26
CA PRO A 183 -13.41 25.58 -12.13
C PRO A 183 -12.01 26.09 -11.77
N ALA A 184 -11.67 26.08 -10.48
CA ALA A 184 -10.34 26.44 -10.01
C ALA A 184 -9.28 25.48 -10.56
N TYR A 185 -9.51 24.16 -10.46
CA TYR A 185 -8.57 23.18 -10.99
C TYR A 185 -8.46 23.25 -12.50
N SER A 186 -9.60 23.37 -13.21
CA SER A 186 -9.61 23.50 -14.67
C SER A 186 -8.78 24.70 -15.14
N LYS A 187 -8.85 25.82 -14.43
CA LYS A 187 -8.03 27.01 -14.74
C LYS A 187 -6.53 26.74 -14.55
N GLU A 188 -6.14 26.18 -13.41
CA GLU A 188 -4.72 25.87 -13.13
C GLU A 188 -4.16 24.81 -14.08
N TYR A 189 -4.98 23.80 -14.43
CA TYR A 189 -4.63 22.77 -15.39
C TYR A 189 -4.34 23.36 -16.78
N GLU A 190 -5.19 24.26 -17.28
CA GLU A 190 -4.94 24.92 -18.58
C GLU A 190 -3.72 25.84 -18.54
N LEU A 191 -3.46 26.51 -17.41
CA LEU A 191 -2.22 27.28 -17.24
C LEU A 191 -0.98 26.38 -17.30
N ALA A 192 -1.01 25.22 -16.63
CA ALA A 192 0.08 24.25 -16.65
C ALA A 192 0.29 23.67 -18.05
N ASN A 193 -0.78 23.26 -18.74
CA ASN A 193 -0.70 22.69 -20.08
C ASN A 193 -0.20 23.70 -21.13
N ASN A 194 -0.57 24.97 -21.00
CA ASN A 194 -0.13 26.03 -21.92
C ASN A 194 1.20 26.68 -21.51
N SER A 195 1.87 26.15 -20.48
CA SER A 195 3.20 26.62 -20.08
C SER A 195 4.24 26.32 -21.15
N SER A 196 5.28 27.17 -21.23
CA SER A 196 6.39 26.96 -22.17
C SER A 196 7.08 25.60 -21.96
N VAL A 197 7.12 25.09 -20.73
CA VAL A 197 7.69 23.77 -20.40
C VAL A 197 6.94 22.65 -21.13
N ILE A 198 5.61 22.63 -21.01
CA ILE A 198 4.79 21.58 -21.66
C ILE A 198 4.74 21.76 -23.17
N GLN A 199 4.70 23.00 -23.66
CA GLN A 199 4.74 23.28 -25.09
C GLN A 199 6.06 22.83 -25.72
N ASN A 200 7.20 23.12 -25.08
CA ASN A 200 8.51 22.66 -25.54
C ASN A 200 8.61 21.14 -25.49
N PHE A 201 8.19 20.51 -24.39
CA PHE A 201 8.17 19.05 -24.27
C PHE A 201 7.33 18.40 -25.39
N THR A 202 6.16 18.97 -25.69
CA THR A 202 5.28 18.49 -26.77
C THR A 202 5.95 18.62 -28.14
N GLN A 203 6.71 19.70 -28.39
CA GLN A 203 7.47 19.89 -29.63
C GLN A 203 8.64 18.91 -29.74
N GLU A 204 9.36 18.67 -28.65
CA GLU A 204 10.46 17.70 -28.58
C GLU A 204 9.98 16.27 -28.85
N HIS A 205 8.73 15.96 -28.50
CA HIS A 205 8.08 14.66 -28.71
C HIS A 205 7.13 14.62 -29.91
N ALA A 206 7.23 15.59 -30.84
CA ALA A 206 6.30 15.71 -31.96
C ALA A 206 6.23 14.45 -32.86
N ASP A 207 7.30 13.64 -32.88
CA ASP A 207 7.33 12.35 -33.56
C ASP A 207 6.33 11.36 -32.97
N VAL A 208 6.22 11.28 -31.63
CA VAL A 208 5.25 10.42 -30.93
C VAL A 208 3.83 10.78 -31.32
N PHE A 209 3.49 12.08 -31.26
CA PHE A 209 2.18 12.57 -31.66
C PHE A 209 1.88 12.26 -33.13
N ARG A 210 2.83 12.51 -34.04
CA ARG A 210 2.66 12.22 -35.46
C ARG A 210 2.37 10.73 -35.69
N ILE A 211 3.16 9.84 -35.09
CA ILE A 211 2.99 8.39 -35.24
C ILE A 211 1.61 7.95 -34.75
N ILE A 212 1.16 8.44 -33.58
CA ILE A 212 -0.17 8.12 -33.03
C ILE A 212 -1.29 8.65 -33.95
N ASN A 213 -1.14 9.87 -34.46
CA ASN A 213 -2.11 10.48 -35.39
C ASN A 213 -2.25 9.69 -36.70
N GLU A 214 -1.14 9.13 -37.22
CA GLU A 214 -1.15 8.24 -38.39
C GLU A 214 -1.97 6.96 -38.16
N GLN A 215 -2.22 6.58 -36.90
CA GLN A 215 -3.05 5.43 -36.51
C GLN A 215 -4.53 5.78 -36.27
N GLY A 216 -4.94 6.99 -36.63
CA GLY A 216 -6.32 7.46 -36.49
C GLY A 216 -6.68 7.99 -35.10
N TRP A 217 -5.71 8.19 -34.21
CA TRP A 217 -5.92 8.77 -32.89
C TRP A 217 -5.47 10.24 -32.87
N PRO A 218 -6.40 11.22 -32.92
CA PRO A 218 -6.08 12.64 -33.09
C PRO A 218 -5.52 13.28 -31.81
N ALA A 219 -4.29 12.94 -31.42
CA ALA A 219 -3.62 13.50 -30.25
C ALA A 219 -2.85 14.79 -30.61
N THR A 220 -3.17 15.87 -29.91
CA THR A 220 -2.48 17.16 -29.97
C THR A 220 -1.93 17.60 -28.61
N ARG A 221 -2.31 16.93 -27.52
CA ARG A 221 -1.91 17.23 -26.15
C ARG A 221 -1.47 15.97 -25.41
N ILE A 222 -0.55 16.12 -24.45
CA ILE A 222 0.04 15.01 -23.69
C ILE A 222 -1.02 14.19 -22.92
N ASP A 223 -2.14 14.81 -22.54
CA ASP A 223 -3.25 14.17 -21.83
C ASP A 223 -4.09 13.22 -22.70
N GLN A 224 -3.94 13.32 -24.03
CA GLN A 224 -4.66 12.48 -24.99
C GLN A 224 -3.91 11.19 -25.32
N ILE A 225 -2.67 11.00 -24.86
CA ILE A 225 -1.83 9.84 -25.22
C ILE A 225 -2.00 8.66 -24.26
N ASN A 226 -2.49 8.89 -23.03
CA ASN A 226 -2.61 7.87 -21.99
C ASN A 226 -3.35 6.59 -22.45
N GLY A 227 -4.39 6.75 -23.27
CA GLY A 227 -5.15 5.64 -23.83
C GLY A 227 -4.30 4.64 -24.63
N VAL A 228 -3.34 5.14 -25.42
CA VAL A 228 -2.47 4.29 -26.26
C VAL A 228 -1.52 3.46 -25.40
N TYR A 229 -0.87 4.09 -24.42
CA TYR A 229 0.04 3.37 -23.51
C TYR A 229 -0.70 2.33 -22.66
N ASP A 230 -1.88 2.66 -22.15
CA ASP A 230 -2.71 1.73 -21.37
C ASP A 230 -3.13 0.52 -22.21
N SER A 231 -3.53 0.73 -23.47
CA SER A 231 -3.91 -0.36 -24.38
C SER A 231 -2.74 -1.31 -24.66
N PHE A 232 -1.60 -0.77 -25.07
CA PHE A 232 -0.39 -1.58 -25.31
C PHE A 232 0.07 -2.36 -24.09
N LYS A 233 0.05 -1.72 -22.92
CA LYS A 233 0.43 -2.40 -21.67
C LYS A 233 -0.51 -3.57 -21.36
N ILE A 234 -1.81 -3.41 -21.60
CA ILE A 234 -2.79 -4.47 -21.36
C ILE A 234 -2.64 -5.60 -22.38
N GLU A 235 -2.50 -5.26 -23.66
CA GLU A 235 -2.29 -6.21 -24.76
C GLU A 235 -1.02 -7.04 -24.54
N GLU A 236 0.10 -6.39 -24.25
CA GLU A 236 1.37 -7.05 -23.92
C GLU A 236 1.23 -7.97 -22.70
N SER A 237 0.52 -7.51 -21.65
CA SER A 237 0.30 -8.33 -20.45
C SER A 237 -0.56 -9.58 -20.68
N ARG A 238 -1.18 -9.69 -21.85
CA ARG A 238 -1.96 -10.86 -22.33
C ARG A 238 -1.21 -11.68 -23.38
N GLY A 239 0.03 -11.31 -23.71
CA GLY A 239 0.81 -11.95 -24.76
C GLY A 239 0.27 -11.67 -26.16
N LEU A 240 -0.51 -10.59 -26.35
CA LEU A 240 -0.90 -10.14 -27.67
C LEU A 240 0.28 -9.47 -28.36
N ILE A 241 0.33 -9.61 -29.68
CA ILE A 241 1.38 -9.02 -30.50
C ILE A 241 1.00 -7.56 -30.74
N LEU A 242 1.86 -6.64 -30.29
CA LEU A 242 1.74 -5.22 -30.56
C LEU A 242 2.07 -4.93 -32.04
N PRO A 243 1.47 -3.91 -32.66
CA PRO A 243 1.77 -3.56 -34.04
C PRO A 243 3.21 -3.05 -34.20
N ASP A 244 3.83 -3.26 -35.37
CA ASP A 244 5.24 -2.94 -35.61
C ASP A 244 5.63 -1.50 -35.26
N TRP A 245 4.74 -0.54 -35.53
CA TRP A 245 4.97 0.88 -35.23
C TRP A 245 5.10 1.16 -33.73
N ALA A 246 4.50 0.32 -32.87
CA ALA A 246 4.60 0.46 -31.41
C ALA A 246 6.05 0.42 -30.95
N THR A 247 6.92 -0.38 -31.60
CA THR A 247 8.35 -0.49 -31.26
C THR A 247 9.11 0.83 -31.30
N SER A 248 8.62 1.82 -32.05
CA SER A 248 9.26 3.13 -32.19
C SER A 248 8.96 4.10 -31.02
N ILE A 249 7.93 3.82 -30.22
CA ILE A 249 7.45 4.71 -29.15
C ILE A 249 7.14 4.00 -27.82
N TYR A 250 6.83 2.70 -27.82
CA TYR A 250 6.53 1.89 -26.66
C TYR A 250 7.75 1.05 -26.25
N PRO A 251 8.05 0.92 -24.95
CA PRO A 251 7.32 1.53 -23.84
C PRO A 251 7.86 2.91 -23.43
N ASP A 252 9.09 3.26 -23.77
CA ASP A 252 9.82 4.33 -23.08
C ASP A 252 9.33 5.75 -23.43
N LYS A 253 9.19 6.10 -24.71
CA LYS A 253 8.73 7.46 -25.10
C LYS A 253 7.30 7.72 -24.63
N LEU A 254 6.42 6.74 -24.78
CA LEU A 254 5.05 6.84 -24.29
C LEU A 254 5.00 6.96 -22.76
N ARG A 255 5.87 6.25 -22.04
CA ARG A 255 5.97 6.35 -20.58
C ARG A 255 6.43 7.74 -20.15
N GLU A 256 7.42 8.31 -20.83
CA GLU A 256 7.91 9.66 -20.54
C GLU A 256 6.79 10.72 -20.72
N VAL A 257 6.02 10.63 -21.80
CA VAL A 257 4.84 11.49 -22.02
C VAL A 257 3.80 11.31 -20.91
N LEU A 258 3.53 10.07 -20.50
CA LEU A 258 2.56 9.78 -19.44
C LEU A 258 3.02 10.32 -18.07
N GLU A 259 4.28 10.10 -17.71
CA GLU A 259 4.86 10.60 -16.46
C GLU A 259 4.85 12.14 -16.42
N THR A 260 5.13 12.78 -17.54
CA THR A 260 5.05 14.24 -17.70
C THR A 260 3.62 14.74 -17.53
N TYR A 261 2.64 14.07 -18.14
CA TYR A 261 1.23 14.36 -17.95
C TYR A 261 0.82 14.23 -16.48
N GLU A 262 1.16 13.12 -15.83
CA GLU A 262 0.81 12.91 -14.42
C GLU A 262 1.46 13.95 -13.50
N ALA A 263 2.74 14.29 -13.74
CA ALA A 263 3.42 15.35 -12.99
C ALA A 263 2.76 16.73 -13.20
N MET A 264 2.34 17.05 -14.43
CA MET A 264 1.67 18.30 -14.76
C MET A 264 0.35 18.46 -13.98
N ARG A 265 -0.44 17.38 -13.84
CA ARG A 265 -1.74 17.39 -13.14
C ARG A 265 -1.66 17.77 -11.67
N ILE A 266 -0.48 17.63 -11.07
CA ILE A 266 -0.20 17.89 -9.65
C ILE A 266 0.97 18.84 -9.47
N HIS A 267 1.28 19.66 -10.48
CA HIS A 267 2.50 20.44 -10.53
C HIS A 267 2.67 21.42 -9.36
N THR A 268 1.55 21.98 -8.85
CA THR A 268 1.58 22.94 -7.75
C THR A 268 0.92 22.40 -6.48
N PRO A 269 1.33 22.86 -5.28
CA PRO A 269 0.64 22.53 -4.04
C PRO A 269 -0.85 22.91 -4.05
N PHE A 270 -1.20 23.97 -4.79
CA PHE A 270 -2.60 24.37 -4.97
C PHE A 270 -3.37 23.35 -5.80
N MET A 271 -2.82 22.87 -6.92
CA MET A 271 -3.43 21.80 -7.71
C MET A 271 -3.57 20.50 -6.91
N GLN A 272 -2.53 20.10 -6.16
CA GLN A 272 -2.57 18.94 -5.26
C GLN A 272 -3.69 19.08 -4.23
N LYS A 273 -3.80 20.24 -3.57
CA LYS A 273 -4.89 20.52 -2.63
C LYS A 273 -6.27 20.38 -3.29
N LEU A 274 -6.42 20.83 -4.53
CA LEU A 274 -7.69 20.79 -5.25
C LEU A 274 -8.11 19.37 -5.66
N ILE A 275 -7.18 18.43 -5.88
CA ILE A 275 -7.51 17.07 -6.35
C ILE A 275 -7.36 15.98 -5.30
N SER A 276 -6.45 16.13 -4.33
CA SER A 276 -6.17 15.09 -3.33
C SER A 276 -6.25 15.62 -1.90
N GLY A 277 -6.46 16.91 -1.69
CA GLY A 277 -6.48 17.54 -0.37
C GLY A 277 -7.64 17.11 0.53
N GLN A 278 -8.59 16.31 0.04
CA GLN A 278 -9.59 15.67 0.90
C GLN A 278 -9.07 14.42 1.62
N TYR A 279 -7.94 13.84 1.19
CA TYR A 279 -7.31 12.68 1.84
C TYR A 279 -6.16 13.03 2.78
N GLY A 280 -5.66 14.27 2.75
CA GLY A 280 -4.42 14.70 3.43
C GLY A 280 -4.63 15.80 4.47
#